data_AF-A0A3N5YY95-F1
#
_entry.id   AF-A0A3N5YY95-F1
#
_cell.length_a   1.000
_cell.length_b   1.000
_cell.length_c   1.000
_cell.angle_alpha   90.00
_cell.angle_beta   90.00
_cell.angle_gamma   90.00
#
_symmetry.space_group_name_H-M   'P 1'
#
loop_
_entity.id
_entity.type
_entity.pdbx_description
1 polymer ?
#
loop_
_entity_poly.entity_id
_entity_poly.type
_entity_poly.pdbx_seq_one_letter_code
_entity_poly.pdbx_strand_id
1 'polypeptide(L)'
;MGLFHCPLGAVYYEDDDCIDCGLCVANTAEEKVAASKKIREYMKSHAAPSSNVSKIAVCGKGGSGKTTTVTLLTFALKEAGYKPIVLDADESNPGLARMLGISREPKAIAELFTNPEDAEKTASGPLAGRDKFTMDDIPAEYVSGSDGIRFMVVGKIIDPFQGCGCGLAEAAREVVEKLAVKDGEVLVLDMEAGVESFGRGVERHADTILIVVEPSLESIIVAERISQMALGMGIGRV
;
A
#
# COMPACT_ATOMS: atom_id res chain seq x y z
N MET A 1 12.47 -5.39 -24.20
CA MET A 1 11.61 -4.22 -24.52
C MET A 1 10.46 -4.30 -23.55
N GLY A 2 10.50 -3.48 -22.49
CA GLY A 2 9.72 -3.70 -21.27
C GLY A 2 8.21 -3.60 -21.51
N LEU A 3 7.49 -4.62 -21.08
CA LEU A 3 6.03 -4.64 -21.04
C LEU A 3 5.54 -3.54 -20.09
N PHE A 4 5.15 -2.40 -20.65
CA PHE A 4 4.34 -1.43 -19.92
C PHE A 4 2.92 -2.00 -19.86
N HIS A 5 2.59 -2.70 -18.78
CA HIS A 5 1.23 -3.20 -18.59
C HIS A 5 0.34 -2.05 -18.10
N CYS A 6 -0.84 -1.93 -18.71
CA CYS A 6 -1.80 -0.88 -18.40
C CYS A 6 -2.10 -0.86 -16.89
N PRO A 7 -2.16 0.33 -16.25
CA PRO A 7 -2.55 0.40 -14.84
C PRO A 7 -3.95 -0.18 -14.59
N LEU A 8 -4.79 -0.35 -15.60
CA LEU A 8 -6.14 -0.91 -15.47
C LEU A 8 -6.22 -2.42 -15.76
N GLY A 9 -5.10 -3.08 -16.04
CA GLY A 9 -5.04 -4.53 -16.27
C GLY A 9 -5.10 -4.97 -17.73
N ALA A 10 -5.41 -4.06 -18.67
CA ALA A 10 -5.36 -4.35 -20.11
C ALA A 10 -3.93 -4.66 -20.58
N VAL A 11 -3.78 -5.66 -21.45
CA VAL A 11 -2.46 -6.08 -21.96
C VAL A 11 -2.03 -5.16 -23.11
N TYR A 12 -2.97 -4.79 -23.98
CA TYR A 12 -2.79 -3.92 -25.13
C TYR A 12 -3.89 -2.85 -25.25
N TYR A 13 -3.66 -1.91 -26.16
CA TYR A 13 -4.69 -0.97 -26.61
C TYR A 13 -5.83 -1.75 -27.30
N GLU A 14 -7.09 -1.40 -27.02
CA GLU A 14 -8.31 -2.07 -27.54
C GLU A 14 -8.56 -3.52 -27.04
N ASP A 15 -7.83 -4.01 -26.02
CA ASP A 15 -8.23 -5.25 -25.33
C ASP A 15 -9.58 -5.08 -24.59
N ASP A 16 -10.27 -6.19 -24.25
CA ASP A 16 -11.61 -6.19 -23.63
C ASP A 16 -11.76 -5.29 -22.38
N ASP A 17 -10.69 -5.08 -21.61
CA ASP A 17 -10.66 -4.22 -20.41
C ASP A 17 -10.04 -2.82 -20.67
N CYS A 18 -9.77 -2.47 -21.92
CA CYS A 18 -9.17 -1.20 -22.29
C CYS A 18 -10.22 -0.08 -22.30
N ILE A 19 -9.87 1.06 -21.71
CA ILE A 19 -10.73 2.25 -21.65
C ILE A 19 -10.37 3.32 -22.70
N ASP A 20 -9.53 2.96 -23.68
CA ASP A 20 -9.00 3.86 -24.71
C ASP A 20 -8.38 5.15 -24.15
N CYS A 21 -7.67 5.02 -23.03
CA CYS A 21 -6.97 6.14 -22.41
C CYS A 21 -5.81 6.66 -23.28
N GLY A 22 -5.22 5.80 -24.12
CA GLY A 22 -4.11 6.14 -25.01
C GLY A 22 -2.73 6.20 -24.34
N LEU A 23 -2.60 5.78 -23.08
CA LEU A 23 -1.32 5.85 -22.35
C LEU A 23 -0.23 4.99 -22.99
N CYS A 24 -0.60 3.81 -23.50
CA CYS A 24 0.29 2.85 -24.14
C CYS A 24 0.83 3.30 -25.51
N VAL A 25 0.18 4.28 -26.16
CA VAL A 25 0.57 4.83 -27.46
C VAL A 25 1.09 6.27 -27.38
N ALA A 26 1.14 6.85 -26.19
CA ALA A 26 1.60 8.22 -25.96
C ALA A 26 3.13 8.35 -26.12
N ASN A 27 3.55 9.14 -27.09
CA ASN A 27 4.94 9.39 -27.43
C ASN A 27 5.48 10.71 -26.87
N THR A 28 4.60 11.68 -26.56
CA THR A 28 4.99 12.97 -25.96
C THR A 28 4.60 13.09 -24.48
N ALA A 29 5.19 14.06 -23.79
CA ALA A 29 4.80 14.38 -22.41
C ALA A 29 3.35 14.89 -22.34
N GLU A 30 2.91 15.71 -23.31
CA GLU A 30 1.53 16.20 -23.34
C GLU A 30 0.52 15.05 -23.55
N GLU A 31 0.83 14.11 -24.44
CA GLU A 31 0.00 12.93 -24.69
C GLU A 31 -0.13 12.05 -23.44
N LYS A 32 0.97 11.84 -22.70
CA LYS A 32 0.96 11.08 -21.44
C LYS A 32 0.11 11.77 -20.37
N VAL A 33 0.15 13.10 -20.29
CA VAL A 33 -0.69 13.87 -19.37
C VAL A 33 -2.17 13.77 -19.75
N ALA A 34 -2.49 13.90 -21.05
CA ALA A 34 -3.86 13.75 -21.54
C ALA A 34 -4.42 12.33 -21.29
N ALA A 35 -3.61 11.31 -21.53
CA ALA A 35 -3.98 9.92 -21.25
C ALA A 35 -4.20 9.66 -19.76
N SER A 36 -3.31 10.16 -18.91
CA SER A 36 -3.44 10.07 -17.45
C SER A 36 -4.70 10.76 -16.95
N LYS A 37 -5.14 11.85 -17.59
CA LYS A 37 -6.39 12.54 -17.25
C LYS A 37 -7.61 11.64 -17.49
N LYS A 38 -7.67 10.97 -18.65
CA LYS A 38 -8.74 10.01 -18.97
C LYS A 38 -8.80 8.86 -17.96
N ILE A 39 -7.64 8.31 -17.58
CA ILE A 39 -7.54 7.23 -16.57
C ILE A 39 -8.11 7.71 -15.23
N ARG A 40 -7.72 8.89 -14.76
CA ARG A 40 -8.22 9.46 -13.50
C ARG A 40 -9.72 9.71 -13.54
N GLU A 41 -10.25 10.22 -14.64
CA GLU A 41 -11.69 10.45 -14.82
C GLU A 41 -12.47 9.13 -14.80
N TYR A 42 -11.99 8.11 -15.50
CA TYR A 42 -12.57 6.76 -15.48
C TYR A 42 -12.56 6.16 -14.07
N MET A 43 -11.42 6.22 -13.38
CA MET A 43 -11.29 5.67 -12.04
C MET A 43 -12.17 6.40 -11.03
N LYS A 44 -12.36 7.72 -11.16
CA LYS A 44 -13.31 8.48 -10.35
C LYS A 44 -14.76 8.10 -10.61
N SER A 45 -15.15 7.86 -11.86
CA SER A 45 -16.53 7.49 -12.19
C SER A 45 -16.89 6.05 -11.80
N HIS A 46 -15.88 5.18 -11.66
CA HIS A 46 -16.02 3.78 -11.28
C HIS A 46 -15.56 3.49 -9.85
N ALA A 47 -15.16 4.52 -9.10
CA ALA A 47 -14.87 4.42 -7.68
C ALA A 47 -16.16 4.01 -6.96
N ALA A 48 -16.27 2.75 -6.58
CA ALA A 48 -17.35 2.32 -5.70
C ALA A 48 -17.08 2.91 -4.31
N PRO A 49 -17.95 3.77 -3.75
CA PRO A 49 -17.79 4.18 -2.37
C PRO A 49 -17.99 2.93 -1.48
N SER A 50 -16.90 2.40 -0.93
CA SER A 50 -17.00 1.38 0.11
C SER A 50 -17.63 2.01 1.34
N SER A 51 -18.83 1.56 1.71
CA SER A 51 -19.47 1.97 2.96
C SER A 51 -18.67 1.53 4.18
N ASN A 52 -17.81 0.51 4.02
CA ASN A 52 -17.03 -0.07 5.10
C ASN A 52 -15.57 0.40 5.03
N VAL A 53 -15.04 0.87 6.17
CA VAL A 53 -13.62 1.17 6.36
C VAL A 53 -12.92 -0.13 6.74
N SER A 54 -12.02 -0.63 5.90
CA SER A 54 -11.34 -1.92 6.13
C SER A 54 -9.83 -1.87 5.92
N LYS A 55 -9.34 -0.97 5.07
CA LYS A 55 -7.94 -0.77 4.70
C LYS A 55 -7.64 0.73 4.69
N ILE A 56 -6.93 1.17 5.72
CA ILE A 56 -6.60 2.58 5.95
C ILE A 56 -5.10 2.77 5.72
N ALA A 57 -4.72 3.48 4.66
CA ALA A 57 -3.34 3.90 4.46
C ALA A 57 -3.08 5.26 5.11
N VAL A 58 -2.09 5.33 6.00
CA VAL A 58 -1.73 6.56 6.72
C VAL A 58 -0.56 7.23 6.02
N CYS A 59 -0.82 8.39 5.41
CA CYS A 59 0.12 9.12 4.58
C CYS A 59 0.40 10.52 5.15
N GLY A 60 1.43 11.20 4.65
CA GLY A 60 1.76 12.55 5.10
C GLY A 60 3.24 12.88 4.93
N LYS A 61 3.61 14.10 5.32
CA LYS A 61 5.00 14.56 5.26
C LYS A 61 5.90 13.74 6.21
N GLY A 62 7.18 13.62 5.88
CA GLY A 62 8.19 13.12 6.81
C GLY A 62 8.15 13.92 8.11
N GLY A 63 8.12 13.21 9.25
CA GLY A 63 8.04 13.82 10.58
C GLY A 63 6.66 14.32 11.03
N SER A 64 5.59 14.18 10.22
CA SER A 64 4.25 14.68 10.62
C SER A 64 3.57 13.90 11.75
N GLY A 65 4.13 12.76 12.15
CA GLY A 65 3.59 11.91 13.22
C GLY A 65 2.79 10.68 12.75
N LYS A 66 2.91 10.28 11.48
CA LYS A 66 2.20 9.12 10.88
C LYS A 66 2.22 7.88 11.76
N THR A 67 3.40 7.38 12.11
CA THR A 67 3.60 6.19 12.96
C THR A 67 2.95 6.33 14.33
N THR A 68 3.00 7.53 14.93
CA THR A 68 2.32 7.82 16.19
C THR A 68 0.81 7.74 16.01
N THR A 69 0.27 8.33 14.94
CA THR A 69 -1.15 8.23 14.60
C THR A 69 -1.57 6.79 14.33
N VAL A 70 -0.78 6.00 13.60
CA VAL A 70 -1.01 4.56 13.36
C VAL A 70 -1.11 3.81 14.68
N THR A 71 -0.18 4.06 15.60
CA THR A 71 -0.16 3.43 16.92
C THR A 71 -1.43 3.77 17.71
N LEU A 72 -1.77 5.06 17.82
CA LEU A 72 -2.97 5.51 18.55
C LEU A 72 -4.26 4.99 17.92
N LEU A 73 -4.35 5.03 16.59
CA LEU A 73 -5.49 4.50 15.84
C LEU A 73 -5.66 3.00 16.07
N THR A 74 -4.56 2.25 16.11
CA THR A 74 -4.56 0.81 16.37
C THR A 74 -5.16 0.50 17.75
N PHE A 75 -4.71 1.20 18.80
CA PHE A 75 -5.28 1.02 20.13
C PHE A 75 -6.74 1.46 20.21
N ALA A 76 -7.11 2.59 19.59
CA ALA A 76 -8.49 3.06 19.55
C ALA A 76 -9.43 2.08 18.83
N LEU A 77 -9.01 1.51 17.69
CA LEU A 77 -9.76 0.49 16.97
C LEU A 77 -9.99 -0.74 17.84
N LYS A 78 -8.95 -1.19 18.54
CA LYS A 78 -9.04 -2.31 19.49
C LYS A 78 -10.01 -2.01 20.63
N GLU A 79 -9.91 -0.84 21.26
CA GLU A 79 -10.83 -0.42 22.33
C GLU A 79 -12.28 -0.34 21.86
N ALA A 80 -12.50 0.01 20.59
CA ALA A 80 -13.80 -0.01 19.93
C ALA A 80 -14.28 -1.42 19.53
N GLY A 81 -13.52 -2.48 19.83
CA GLY A 81 -13.89 -3.88 19.57
C GLY A 81 -13.48 -4.42 18.20
N TYR A 82 -12.71 -3.66 17.42
CA TYR A 82 -12.13 -4.14 16.17
C TYR A 82 -10.86 -4.97 16.40
N LYS A 83 -10.45 -5.71 15.38
CA LYS A 83 -9.24 -6.53 15.35
C LYS A 83 -8.22 -5.89 14.40
N PRO A 84 -7.43 -4.92 14.87
CA PRO A 84 -6.51 -4.21 14.00
C PRO A 84 -5.39 -5.14 13.51
N ILE A 85 -5.07 -5.00 12.23
CA ILE A 85 -3.92 -5.57 11.56
C ILE A 85 -3.06 -4.38 11.14
N VAL A 86 -1.82 -4.35 11.54
CA VAL A 86 -0.89 -3.28 11.18
C VAL A 86 0.13 -3.83 10.19
N LEU A 87 0.29 -3.13 9.08
CA LEU A 87 1.34 -3.38 8.09
C LEU A 87 2.31 -2.20 8.07
N ASP A 88 3.54 -2.47 8.49
CA ASP A 88 4.65 -1.51 8.39
C ASP A 88 5.25 -1.57 6.99
N ALA A 89 4.92 -0.57 6.17
CA ALA A 89 5.42 -0.41 4.81
C ALA A 89 6.44 0.73 4.70
N ASP A 90 6.85 1.34 5.81
CA ASP A 90 7.89 2.36 5.87
C ASP A 90 9.22 1.72 6.29
N GLU A 91 10.06 1.40 5.31
CA GLU A 91 11.38 0.79 5.54
C GLU A 91 12.33 1.67 6.39
N SER A 92 12.04 2.97 6.51
CA SER A 92 12.83 3.92 7.30
C SER A 92 12.46 3.93 8.79
N ASN A 93 11.36 3.29 9.17
CA ASN A 93 10.81 3.35 10.52
C ASN A 93 11.18 2.11 11.36
N PRO A 94 12.12 2.20 12.31
CA PRO A 94 12.43 1.08 13.20
C PRO A 94 11.50 0.99 14.42
N GLY A 95 10.58 1.94 14.61
CA GLY A 95 9.93 2.18 15.90
C GLY A 95 8.56 1.54 16.09
N LEU A 96 7.82 1.27 15.01
CA LEU A 96 6.39 0.94 15.08
C LEU A 96 6.10 -0.32 15.89
N ALA A 97 6.86 -1.40 15.67
CA ALA A 97 6.71 -2.65 16.44
C ALA A 97 6.78 -2.39 17.96
N ARG A 98 7.78 -1.63 18.40
CA ARG A 98 7.96 -1.28 19.81
C ARG A 98 6.82 -0.42 20.35
N MET A 99 6.33 0.55 19.55
CA MET A 99 5.21 1.41 19.94
C MET A 99 3.91 0.63 20.15
N LEU A 100 3.72 -0.45 19.39
CA LEU A 100 2.60 -1.39 19.52
C LEU A 100 2.80 -2.43 20.64
N GLY A 101 3.91 -2.38 21.40
CA GLY A 101 4.22 -3.36 22.43
C GLY A 101 4.59 -4.74 21.87
N ILE A 102 5.06 -4.82 20.63
CA ILE A 102 5.54 -6.05 20.00
C ILE A 102 7.00 -6.27 20.44
N SER A 103 7.25 -7.40 21.10
CA SER A 103 8.57 -7.76 21.62
C SER A 103 9.47 -8.47 20.62
N ARG A 104 8.88 -9.09 19.58
CA ARG A 104 9.58 -9.82 18.52
C ARG A 104 9.16 -9.25 17.16
N GLU A 105 10.09 -8.70 16.40
CA GLU A 105 9.80 -8.36 15.00
C GLU A 105 9.56 -9.65 14.20
N PRO A 106 8.49 -9.71 13.38
CA PRO A 106 8.28 -10.84 12.48
C PRO A 106 9.30 -10.82 11.33
N LYS A 107 9.41 -11.94 10.61
CA LYS A 107 10.12 -11.95 9.33
C LYS A 107 9.44 -11.03 8.31
N ALA A 108 10.21 -10.59 7.32
CA ALA A 108 9.71 -9.71 6.26
C ALA A 108 8.70 -10.46 5.38
N ILE A 109 7.49 -9.92 5.23
CA ILE A 109 6.46 -10.56 4.39
C ILE A 109 6.84 -10.57 2.90
N ALA A 110 7.82 -9.76 2.48
CA ALA A 110 8.36 -9.83 1.13
C ALA A 110 8.90 -11.22 0.76
N GLU A 111 9.42 -11.98 1.73
CA GLU A 111 9.85 -13.37 1.53
C GLU A 111 8.68 -14.32 1.17
N LEU A 112 7.43 -13.93 1.42
CA LEU A 112 6.27 -14.75 1.06
C LEU A 112 5.92 -14.69 -0.43
N PHE A 113 6.47 -13.71 -1.14
CA PHE A 113 6.24 -13.44 -2.55
C PHE A 113 7.52 -13.59 -3.40
N THR A 114 8.67 -13.74 -2.75
CA THR A 114 9.98 -13.84 -3.38
C THR A 114 10.79 -14.99 -2.81
N ASN A 115 11.37 -15.80 -3.68
CA ASN A 115 12.31 -16.85 -3.29
C ASN A 115 13.74 -16.34 -3.50
N PRO A 116 14.60 -16.32 -2.47
CA PRO A 116 15.99 -15.89 -2.59
C PRO A 116 16.80 -16.70 -3.62
N GLU A 117 16.40 -17.93 -3.93
CA GLU A 117 17.06 -18.80 -4.91
C GLU A 117 16.61 -18.57 -6.36
N ASP A 118 15.52 -17.84 -6.59
CA ASP A 118 14.96 -17.61 -7.91
C ASP A 118 15.59 -16.37 -8.58
N ALA A 119 16.66 -16.61 -9.34
CA ALA A 119 17.36 -15.61 -10.16
C ALA A 119 16.46 -14.96 -11.24
N GLU A 120 15.31 -15.58 -11.57
CA GLU A 120 14.42 -15.14 -12.66
C GLU A 120 13.37 -14.09 -12.25
N LYS A 121 13.33 -13.63 -10.99
CA LYS A 121 12.32 -12.67 -10.48
C LYS A 121 10.86 -13.09 -10.69
N THR A 122 10.60 -14.38 -10.89
CA THR A 122 9.25 -14.92 -10.88
C THR A 122 8.75 -15.00 -9.44
N ALA A 123 7.54 -14.47 -9.19
CA ALA A 123 6.90 -14.55 -7.87
C ALA A 123 6.86 -16.00 -7.40
N SER A 124 7.58 -16.28 -6.32
CA SER A 124 7.91 -17.63 -5.86
C SER A 124 7.90 -17.58 -4.34
N GLY A 125 6.94 -18.24 -3.73
CA GLY A 125 6.74 -18.15 -2.28
C GLY A 125 5.39 -18.74 -1.87
N PRO A 126 5.16 -18.97 -0.56
CA PRO A 126 3.96 -19.67 -0.08
C PRO A 126 2.64 -19.01 -0.48
N LEU A 127 2.65 -17.69 -0.72
CA LEU A 127 1.50 -16.91 -1.15
C LEU A 127 1.61 -16.40 -2.59
N ALA A 128 2.72 -16.68 -3.28
CA ALA A 128 2.89 -16.29 -4.66
C ALA A 128 1.82 -16.94 -5.55
N GLY A 129 1.21 -16.15 -6.44
CA GLY A 129 0.17 -16.63 -7.36
C GLY A 129 -1.20 -16.93 -6.73
N ARG A 130 -1.41 -16.73 -5.42
CA ARG A 130 -2.75 -16.78 -4.84
C ARG A 130 -3.55 -15.54 -5.26
N ASP A 131 -4.84 -15.71 -5.54
CA ASP A 131 -5.76 -14.61 -5.87
C ASP A 131 -6.18 -13.82 -4.62
N LYS A 132 -6.50 -14.54 -3.53
CA LYS A 132 -6.84 -13.96 -2.23
C LYS A 132 -6.31 -14.84 -1.10
N PHE A 133 -6.01 -14.22 0.04
CA PHE A 133 -5.64 -14.91 1.27
C PHE A 133 -6.14 -14.14 2.49
N THR A 134 -6.20 -14.81 3.64
CA THR A 134 -6.55 -14.20 4.93
C THR A 134 -5.34 -14.19 5.85
N MET A 135 -5.44 -13.49 6.99
CA MET A 135 -4.37 -13.53 8.00
C MET A 135 -4.06 -14.94 8.53
N ASP A 136 -5.01 -15.87 8.45
CA ASP A 136 -4.82 -17.26 8.91
C ASP A 136 -3.99 -18.10 7.92
N ASP A 137 -3.84 -17.62 6.68
CA ASP A 137 -3.00 -18.23 5.65
C ASP A 137 -1.52 -17.83 5.77
N ILE A 138 -1.22 -16.80 6.57
CA ILE A 138 0.13 -16.26 6.74
C ILE A 138 0.86 -17.07 7.82
N PRO A 139 2.06 -17.62 7.55
CA PRO A 139 2.80 -18.38 8.56
C PRO A 139 3.17 -17.51 9.79
N ALA A 140 3.17 -18.14 10.97
CA ALA A 140 3.29 -17.45 12.27
C ALA A 140 4.64 -16.75 12.50
N GLU A 141 5.67 -17.05 11.71
CA GLU A 141 6.94 -16.33 11.73
C GLU A 141 6.88 -14.95 11.05
N TYR A 142 5.89 -14.72 10.18
CA TYR A 142 5.67 -13.45 9.46
C TYR A 142 4.64 -12.54 10.15
N VAL A 143 4.00 -13.04 11.21
CA VAL A 143 3.03 -12.28 12.01
C VAL A 143 3.49 -12.26 13.45
N SER A 144 3.58 -11.07 14.01
CA SER A 144 3.72 -10.89 15.45
C SER A 144 2.42 -10.34 16.03
N GLY A 145 2.18 -10.60 17.30
CA GLY A 145 0.99 -10.09 17.97
C GLY A 145 1.25 -9.70 19.41
N SER A 146 0.49 -8.71 19.86
CA SER A 146 0.44 -8.27 21.25
C SER A 146 -0.97 -7.79 21.55
N ASP A 147 -1.57 -8.29 22.64
CA ASP A 147 -2.89 -7.92 23.12
C ASP A 147 -3.99 -7.80 22.04
N GLY A 148 -4.09 -8.77 21.13
CA GLY A 148 -5.11 -8.80 20.07
C GLY A 148 -4.80 -7.94 18.84
N ILE A 149 -3.65 -7.29 18.78
CA ILE A 149 -3.11 -6.61 17.58
C ILE A 149 -2.31 -7.63 16.79
N ARG A 150 -2.47 -7.67 15.46
CA ARG A 150 -1.58 -8.40 14.55
C ARG A 150 -0.69 -7.40 13.82
N PHE A 151 0.59 -7.72 13.70
CA PHE A 151 1.61 -6.85 13.13
C PHE A 151 2.43 -7.61 12.08
N MET A 152 2.64 -6.97 10.94
CA MET A 152 3.46 -7.43 9.83
C MET A 152 4.41 -6.32 9.39
N VAL A 153 5.57 -6.69 8.89
CA VAL A 153 6.54 -5.76 8.30
C VAL A 153 6.82 -6.19 6.86
N VAL A 154 6.82 -5.23 5.93
CA VAL A 154 7.12 -5.51 4.52
C VAL A 154 8.54 -6.06 4.38
N GLY A 155 9.48 -5.38 5.04
CA GLY A 155 10.90 -5.69 5.09
C GLY A 155 11.69 -4.41 5.36
N LYS A 156 13.00 -4.53 5.58
CA LYS A 156 13.91 -3.39 5.77
C LYS A 156 15.07 -3.53 4.79
N ILE A 157 15.62 -2.41 4.34
CA ILE A 157 16.92 -2.38 3.67
C ILE A 157 17.99 -2.56 4.74
N ILE A 158 18.75 -3.66 4.67
CA ILE A 158 19.73 -4.05 5.69
C ILE A 158 21.16 -3.69 5.24
N ASP A 159 21.41 -3.63 3.92
CA ASP A 159 22.73 -3.31 3.36
C ASP A 159 22.66 -2.16 2.33
N PRO A 160 23.62 -1.20 2.35
CA PRO A 160 23.64 -0.08 1.40
C PRO A 160 23.83 -0.46 -0.08
N PHE A 161 24.12 -1.73 -0.39
CA PHE A 161 24.25 -2.28 -1.75
C PHE A 161 23.18 -3.31 -2.10
N GLN A 162 22.13 -3.46 -1.29
CA GLN A 162 21.06 -4.45 -1.47
C GLN A 162 20.12 -4.15 -2.66
N GLY A 163 20.34 -3.03 -3.36
CA GLY A 163 19.54 -2.58 -4.49
C GLY A 163 18.32 -1.74 -4.08
N CYS A 164 17.55 -1.29 -5.06
CA CYS A 164 16.34 -0.49 -4.79
C CYS A 164 15.26 -1.39 -4.16
N GLY A 165 14.62 -0.95 -3.07
CA GLY A 165 13.50 -1.60 -2.37
C GLY A 165 12.22 -1.80 -3.20
N CYS A 166 12.30 -1.90 -4.53
CA CYS A 166 11.20 -2.16 -5.44
C CYS A 166 10.46 -3.46 -5.13
N GLY A 167 11.17 -4.52 -4.73
CA GLY A 167 10.53 -5.78 -4.33
C GLY A 167 9.70 -5.67 -3.03
N LEU A 168 10.08 -4.74 -2.13
CA LEU A 168 9.34 -4.48 -0.90
C LEU A 168 8.01 -3.80 -1.22
N ALA A 169 8.02 -2.76 -2.06
CA ALA A 169 6.79 -2.09 -2.47
C ALA A 169 5.84 -3.00 -3.27
N GLU A 170 6.37 -3.90 -4.10
CA GLU A 170 5.58 -4.91 -4.80
C GLU A 170 4.94 -5.90 -3.83
N ALA A 171 5.70 -6.42 -2.86
CA ALA A 171 5.15 -7.28 -1.81
C ALA A 171 4.10 -6.57 -0.95
N ALA A 172 4.31 -5.30 -0.61
CA ALA A 172 3.32 -4.49 0.07
C ALA A 172 2.03 -4.44 -0.77
N ARG A 173 2.12 -4.05 -2.04
CA ARG A 173 0.99 -3.98 -2.97
C ARG A 173 0.24 -5.31 -3.04
N GLU A 174 0.94 -6.42 -3.21
CA GLU A 174 0.36 -7.77 -3.24
C GLU A 174 -0.42 -8.07 -1.95
N VAL A 175 0.11 -7.71 -0.78
CA VAL A 175 -0.60 -7.87 0.50
C VAL A 175 -1.84 -6.99 0.58
N VAL A 176 -1.72 -5.70 0.27
CA VAL A 176 -2.88 -4.78 0.34
C VAL A 176 -3.97 -5.20 -0.65
N GLU A 177 -3.59 -5.64 -1.84
CA GLU A 177 -4.52 -6.07 -2.88
C GLU A 177 -5.25 -7.36 -2.50
N LYS A 178 -4.49 -8.39 -2.12
CA LYS A 178 -5.00 -9.77 -2.01
C LYS A 178 -5.45 -10.18 -0.62
N LEU A 179 -5.05 -9.46 0.42
CA LEU A 179 -5.51 -9.72 1.78
C LEU A 179 -7.02 -9.44 1.89
N ALA A 180 -7.78 -10.50 2.14
CA ALA A 180 -9.19 -10.46 2.46
C ALA A 180 -9.36 -10.14 3.96
N VAL A 181 -9.74 -8.90 4.23
CA VAL A 181 -10.04 -8.40 5.58
C VAL A 181 -11.43 -8.90 5.98
N LYS A 182 -11.53 -9.65 7.08
CA LYS A 182 -12.80 -10.23 7.57
C LYS A 182 -13.62 -9.20 8.36
N ASP A 183 -14.88 -9.52 8.64
CA ASP A 183 -15.73 -8.68 9.48
C ASP A 183 -15.10 -8.40 10.85
N GLY A 184 -15.06 -7.12 11.21
CA GLY A 184 -14.43 -6.63 12.43
C GLY A 184 -12.90 -6.51 12.38
N GLU A 185 -12.25 -6.92 11.30
CA GLU A 185 -10.83 -6.65 11.07
C GLU A 185 -10.65 -5.30 10.36
N VAL A 186 -9.55 -4.60 10.67
CA VAL A 186 -9.16 -3.36 10.00
C VAL A 186 -7.66 -3.39 9.74
N LEU A 187 -7.25 -3.31 8.49
CA LEU A 187 -5.86 -3.15 8.09
C LEU A 187 -5.46 -1.67 8.15
N VAL A 188 -4.42 -1.36 8.91
CA VAL A 188 -3.82 -0.03 8.99
C VAL A 188 -2.41 -0.11 8.43
N LEU A 189 -2.11 0.73 7.44
CA LEU A 189 -0.81 0.76 6.78
C LEU A 189 -0.03 2.00 7.23
N ASP A 190 1.17 1.81 7.79
CA ASP A 190 2.13 2.90 7.99
C ASP A 190 2.94 3.06 6.71
N MET A 191 2.67 4.12 5.95
CA MET A 191 3.28 4.37 4.65
C MET A 191 4.53 5.25 4.79
N GLU A 192 5.44 5.11 3.83
CA GLU A 192 6.58 6.01 3.69
C GLU A 192 6.14 7.48 3.57
N ALA A 193 7.05 8.40 3.91
CA ALA A 193 6.83 9.83 3.78
C ALA A 193 6.63 10.30 2.34
N GLY A 194 5.74 11.28 2.16
CA GLY A 194 5.60 12.01 0.91
C GLY A 194 4.68 11.33 -0.11
N VAL A 195 4.93 11.61 -1.39
CA VAL A 195 4.10 11.16 -2.52
C VAL A 195 4.77 10.06 -3.34
N GLU A 196 5.98 9.65 -2.98
CA GLU A 196 6.78 8.71 -3.74
C GLU A 196 6.19 7.30 -3.70
N SER A 197 5.56 6.94 -2.58
CA SER A 197 4.82 5.70 -2.39
C SER A 197 3.65 5.54 -3.38
N PHE A 198 2.98 6.65 -3.75
CA PHE A 198 1.91 6.66 -4.76
C PHE A 198 2.41 6.26 -6.16
N GLY A 199 3.67 6.54 -6.48
CA GLY A 199 4.27 6.06 -7.73
C GLY A 199 4.35 4.53 -7.82
N ARG A 200 4.29 3.85 -6.68
CA ARG A 200 4.42 2.38 -6.54
C ARG A 200 3.07 1.68 -6.39
N GLY A 201 2.00 2.42 -6.11
CA GLY A 201 0.60 1.96 -6.24
C GLY A 201 0.07 1.12 -5.07
N VAL A 202 0.73 1.13 -3.90
CA VAL A 202 0.27 0.39 -2.71
C VAL A 202 -1.06 0.95 -2.20
N GLU A 203 -1.21 2.26 -2.21
CA GLU A 203 -2.36 3.02 -1.73
C GLU A 203 -3.63 2.74 -2.52
N ARG A 204 -3.50 2.34 -3.79
CA ARG A 204 -4.62 2.11 -4.69
C ARG A 204 -5.60 1.06 -4.16
N HIS A 205 -5.10 0.11 -3.38
CA HIS A 205 -5.89 -0.98 -2.83
C HIS A 205 -6.40 -0.70 -1.41
N ALA A 206 -6.14 0.50 -0.87
CA ALA A 206 -6.77 1.01 0.34
C ALA A 206 -8.13 1.64 0.02
N ASP A 207 -9.10 1.51 0.95
CA ASP A 207 -10.39 2.18 0.82
C ASP A 207 -10.40 3.59 1.42
N THR A 208 -9.44 3.87 2.30
CA THR A 208 -9.33 5.13 3.03
C THR A 208 -7.88 5.58 3.07
N ILE A 209 -7.62 6.83 2.68
CA ILE A 209 -6.36 7.52 2.97
C ILE A 209 -6.56 8.41 4.20
N LEU A 210 -5.69 8.30 5.19
CA LEU A 210 -5.64 9.21 6.32
C LEU A 210 -4.39 10.08 6.21
N ILE A 211 -4.56 11.36 5.92
CA ILE A 211 -3.43 12.28 5.77
C ILE A 211 -3.11 12.95 7.11
N VAL A 212 -1.91 12.67 7.64
CA VAL A 212 -1.41 13.27 8.88
C VAL A 212 -0.61 14.53 8.55
N VAL A 213 -1.10 15.66 9.08
CA VAL A 213 -0.52 17.00 8.85
C VAL A 213 -0.03 17.62 10.15
N GLU A 214 1.09 18.32 10.05
CA GLU A 214 1.53 19.28 11.06
C GLU A 214 1.15 20.71 10.62
N PRO A 215 1.11 21.69 11.54
CA PRO A 215 0.70 23.07 11.21
C PRO A 215 1.82 23.84 10.48
N SER A 216 2.32 23.31 9.38
CA SER A 216 3.28 23.96 8.49
C SER A 216 2.74 24.03 7.06
N LEU A 217 3.07 25.11 6.35
CA LEU A 217 2.66 25.29 4.95
C LEU A 217 3.14 24.13 4.07
N GLU A 218 4.37 23.67 4.28
CA GLU A 218 4.93 22.52 3.56
C GLU A 218 4.11 21.24 3.77
N SER A 219 3.65 20.98 5.01
CA SER A 219 2.81 19.82 5.28
C SER A 219 1.45 19.91 4.60
N ILE A 220 0.86 21.11 4.52
CA ILE A 220 -0.41 21.34 3.85
C ILE A 220 -0.26 21.14 2.33
N ILE A 221 0.81 21.64 1.72
CA ILE A 221 1.09 21.45 0.28
C ILE A 221 1.26 19.96 -0.04
N VAL A 222 2.00 19.22 0.79
CA VAL A 222 2.16 17.77 0.61
C VAL A 222 0.81 17.05 0.76
N ALA A 223 -0.01 17.44 1.75
CA ALA A 223 -1.33 16.87 1.95
C ALA A 223 -2.27 17.10 0.76
N GLU A 224 -2.27 18.31 0.18
CA GLU A 224 -3.05 18.61 -1.01
C GLU A 224 -2.63 17.73 -2.20
N ARG A 225 -1.33 17.54 -2.41
CA ARG A 225 -0.80 16.65 -3.45
C ARG A 225 -1.22 15.19 -3.23
N ILE A 226 -1.09 14.69 -2.00
CA ILE A 226 -1.53 13.34 -1.62
C ILE A 226 -3.03 13.17 -1.92
N SER A 227 -3.86 14.15 -1.53
CA SER A 227 -5.31 14.12 -1.79
C SER A 227 -5.63 14.10 -3.28
N GLN A 228 -4.98 14.94 -4.09
CA GLN A 228 -5.16 14.95 -5.54
C GLN A 228 -4.76 13.62 -6.18
N MET A 229 -3.69 12.98 -5.71
CA MET A 229 -3.25 11.67 -6.19
C MET A 229 -4.22 10.56 -5.80
N ALA A 230 -4.63 10.50 -4.52
CA ALA A 230 -5.59 9.53 -4.02
C ALA A 230 -6.93 9.59 -4.77
N LEU A 231 -7.48 10.80 -4.96
CA LEU A 231 -8.68 11.00 -5.77
C LEU A 231 -8.46 10.64 -7.23
N GLY A 232 -7.28 10.90 -7.79
CA GLY A 232 -6.89 10.45 -9.12
C GLY A 232 -6.80 8.93 -9.24
N MET A 233 -6.55 8.23 -8.13
CA MET A 233 -6.55 6.78 -8.01
C MET A 233 -7.92 6.18 -7.68
N GLY A 234 -8.98 6.98 -7.69
CA GLY A 234 -10.34 6.50 -7.41
C GLY A 234 -10.59 6.19 -5.93
N ILE A 235 -9.70 6.62 -5.03
CA ILE A 235 -9.91 6.45 -3.59
C ILE A 235 -10.86 7.54 -3.12
N GLY A 236 -12.08 7.14 -2.76
CA GLY A 236 -13.19 8.06 -2.47
C GLY A 236 -13.18 8.66 -1.05
N ARG A 237 -12.37 8.12 -0.13
CA ARG A 237 -12.27 8.61 1.26
C ARG A 237 -10.82 9.02 1.56
N VAL A 238 -10.62 10.32 1.76
CA VAL A 238 -9.33 10.97 2.04
C VAL A 238 -9.51 11.98 3.18
#